data_AF-A0A7L1C9A6-F1
#
_entry.id   AF-A0A7L1C9A6-F1
#
_cell.length_a   1.000
_cell.length_b   1.000
_cell.length_c   1.000
_cell.angle_alpha   90.00
_cell.angle_beta   90.00
_cell.angle_gamma   90.00
#
_symmetry.space_group_name_H-M   'P 1'
#
loop_
_entity.id
_entity.type
_entity.pdbx_description
1 polymer ?
#
loop_
_entity_poly.entity_id
_entity_poly.type
_entity_poly.pdbx_seq_one_letter_code
_entity_poly.pdbx_strand_id
1 'polypeptide(L)'
;KGIDREFYLLFSIFDENDSWYLNKNIEAFTGDPSKVDEKDADFMESNKMHAVNGYLYGNLPGLTMCKNDKISWHLIGLGSHYDMHGVHFQGNTINLRGITRDGLALFPHLSGTALMQPDRVGTFKVVCRTFDHFVGGMKHLYEVSSCRNTTRAQQQPGTMRIYYIAAEEIEWDYASNKSSAPKIYNISSFEERVKKKKVKNATITSLRNKILKGSKYPQEFFLKTSWPLLHAEVGDSVLIVFKNKASRPYSISAHGIEE
;
A
#
# COMPACT_ATOMS: atom_id res chain seq x y z
N LYS A 1 8.58 -28.57 -8.52
CA LYS A 1 9.50 -29.26 -7.58
C LYS A 1 10.26 -28.20 -6.78
N GLY A 2 10.36 -28.33 -5.46
CA GLY A 2 11.09 -27.36 -4.62
C GLY A 2 10.29 -26.15 -4.15
N ILE A 3 8.97 -26.18 -4.32
CA ILE A 3 8.00 -25.24 -3.73
C ILE A 3 7.16 -26.05 -2.75
N ASP A 4 6.98 -25.55 -1.53
CA ASP A 4 6.21 -26.21 -0.48
C ASP A 4 4.70 -25.88 -0.61
N ARG A 5 4.35 -24.65 -1.00
CA ARG A 5 2.96 -24.22 -1.25
C ARG A 5 2.84 -23.24 -2.40
N GLU A 6 1.72 -23.31 -3.11
CA GLU A 6 1.36 -22.42 -4.20
C GLU A 6 0.02 -21.74 -3.89
N PHE A 7 -0.05 -20.43 -4.13
CA PHE A 7 -1.27 -19.65 -3.99
C PHE A 7 -1.60 -18.93 -5.28
N TYR A 8 -2.88 -18.85 -5.60
CA TYR A 8 -3.39 -18.18 -6.79
C TYR A 8 -4.33 -17.07 -6.34
N LEU A 9 -3.98 -15.82 -6.66
CA LEU A 9 -4.77 -14.65 -6.31
C LEU A 9 -5.13 -13.85 -7.56
N LEU A 10 -6.43 -13.70 -7.79
CA LEU A 10 -7.04 -12.84 -8.78
C LEU A 10 -7.44 -11.53 -8.11
N PHE A 11 -6.80 -10.43 -8.49
CA PHE A 11 -7.17 -9.08 -8.10
C PHE A 11 -8.06 -8.49 -9.18
N SER A 12 -9.29 -8.14 -8.82
CA SER A 12 -10.25 -7.54 -9.75
C SER A 12 -11.31 -6.75 -9.00
N ILE A 13 -11.78 -5.67 -9.61
CA ILE A 13 -13.05 -5.04 -9.27
C ILE A 13 -14.14 -5.83 -10.00
N PHE A 14 -14.85 -6.69 -9.29
CA PHE A 14 -15.99 -7.41 -9.85
C PHE A 14 -17.16 -6.44 -9.92
N ASP A 15 -17.36 -5.88 -11.11
CA ASP A 15 -18.45 -4.95 -11.39
C ASP A 15 -19.73 -5.73 -11.71
N GLU A 16 -20.61 -5.87 -10.71
CA GLU A 16 -21.88 -6.59 -10.88
C GLU A 16 -22.89 -5.81 -11.74
N ASN A 17 -22.64 -4.53 -12.06
CA ASN A 17 -23.49 -3.78 -12.99
C ASN A 17 -23.38 -4.36 -14.43
N ASP A 18 -22.23 -4.91 -14.79
CA ASP A 18 -22.00 -5.56 -16.09
C ASP A 18 -22.38 -7.06 -16.09
N SER A 19 -22.89 -7.56 -14.96
CA SER A 19 -23.25 -8.96 -14.80
C SER A 19 -24.53 -9.30 -15.56
N TRP A 20 -24.52 -10.41 -16.29
CA TRP A 20 -25.73 -10.98 -16.90
C TRP A 20 -26.86 -11.27 -15.91
N TYR A 21 -26.53 -11.33 -14.61
CA TYR A 21 -27.45 -11.64 -13.53
C TYR A 21 -27.93 -10.41 -12.74
N LEU A 22 -27.59 -9.19 -13.16
CA LEU A 22 -27.97 -7.96 -12.45
C LEU A 22 -29.47 -7.90 -12.13
N ASN A 23 -30.34 -8.09 -13.12
CA ASN A 23 -31.79 -8.04 -12.91
C ASN A 23 -32.28 -9.09 -11.90
N LYS A 24 -31.70 -10.29 -11.93
CA LYS A 24 -32.04 -11.35 -10.95
C LYS A 24 -31.59 -10.98 -9.54
N ASN A 25 -30.43 -10.35 -9.40
CA ASN A 25 -29.92 -9.89 -8.12
C ASN A 25 -30.77 -8.73 -7.57
N ILE A 26 -31.20 -7.80 -8.43
CA ILE A 26 -32.12 -6.72 -8.05
C ILE A 26 -33.42 -7.32 -7.50
N GLU A 27 -34.05 -8.22 -8.25
CA GLU A 27 -35.30 -8.89 -7.84
C GLU A 27 -35.15 -9.66 -6.52
N ALA A 28 -34.01 -10.33 -6.31
CA ALA A 28 -33.80 -11.18 -5.14
C ALA A 28 -33.40 -10.43 -3.87
N PHE A 29 -32.64 -9.33 -3.96
CA PHE A 29 -31.92 -8.76 -2.82
C PHE A 29 -32.29 -7.32 -2.44
N THR A 30 -32.99 -6.57 -3.28
CA THR A 30 -33.25 -5.14 -3.02
C THR A 30 -34.53 -4.88 -2.19
N GLY A 31 -35.34 -5.91 -1.94
CA GLY A 31 -36.60 -5.84 -1.21
C GLY A 31 -37.74 -5.15 -1.99
N ASP A 32 -37.47 -4.00 -2.60
CA ASP A 32 -38.37 -3.29 -3.52
C ASP A 32 -37.65 -2.92 -4.84
N PRO A 33 -37.65 -3.83 -5.83
CA PRO A 33 -37.00 -3.62 -7.13
C PRO A 33 -37.46 -2.37 -7.88
N SER A 34 -38.68 -1.90 -7.63
CA SER A 34 -39.27 -0.77 -8.37
C SER A 34 -38.61 0.58 -8.04
N LYS A 35 -37.90 0.66 -6.92
CA LYS A 35 -37.20 1.87 -6.46
C LYS A 35 -35.74 1.96 -6.91
N VAL A 36 -35.25 0.91 -7.56
CA VAL A 36 -33.86 0.85 -8.00
C VAL A 36 -33.70 1.68 -9.27
N ASP A 37 -32.82 2.68 -9.22
CA ASP A 37 -32.33 3.37 -10.40
C ASP A 37 -30.94 2.82 -10.74
N GLU A 38 -30.86 2.00 -11.80
CA GLU A 38 -29.60 1.39 -12.25
C GLU A 38 -28.56 2.43 -12.71
N LYS A 39 -28.98 3.67 -12.99
CA LYS A 39 -28.09 4.75 -13.40
C LYS A 39 -27.63 5.62 -12.23
N ASP A 40 -28.15 5.37 -11.03
CA ASP A 40 -27.71 6.07 -9.84
C ASP A 40 -26.25 5.71 -9.51
N ALA A 41 -25.44 6.73 -9.23
CA ALA A 41 -24.01 6.53 -9.03
C ALA A 41 -23.71 5.75 -7.76
N ASP A 42 -24.49 5.93 -6.70
CA ASP A 42 -24.30 5.22 -5.43
C ASP A 42 -24.74 3.75 -5.56
N PHE A 43 -25.81 3.48 -6.33
CA PHE A 43 -26.20 2.12 -6.71
C PHE A 43 -25.09 1.42 -7.50
N MET A 44 -24.59 2.05 -8.57
CA MET A 44 -23.51 1.48 -9.38
C MET A 44 -22.27 1.20 -8.54
N GLU A 45 -21.89 2.12 -7.66
CA GLU A 45 -20.74 1.94 -6.78
C GLU A 45 -20.95 0.81 -5.76
N SER A 46 -22.16 0.65 -5.23
CA SER A 46 -22.49 -0.43 -4.29
C SER A 46 -22.31 -1.84 -4.90
N ASN A 47 -22.38 -1.94 -6.23
CA ASN A 47 -22.21 -3.18 -6.99
C ASN A 47 -20.75 -3.43 -7.43
N LYS A 48 -19.80 -2.55 -7.11
CA LYS A 48 -18.38 -2.74 -7.43
C LYS A 48 -17.67 -3.41 -6.27
N MET A 49 -17.36 -4.69 -6.47
CA MET A 49 -16.75 -5.52 -5.44
C MET A 49 -15.23 -5.57 -5.63
N HIS A 50 -14.50 -4.76 -4.86
CA HIS A 50 -13.03 -4.68 -4.89
C HIS A 50 -12.39 -5.91 -4.20
N ALA A 51 -12.33 -7.03 -4.91
CA ALA A 51 -12.10 -8.34 -4.31
C ALA A 51 -10.76 -8.99 -4.68
N VAL A 52 -10.36 -9.96 -3.87
CA VAL A 52 -9.35 -10.96 -4.24
C VAL A 52 -9.99 -12.33 -4.26
N ASN A 53 -9.96 -13.03 -5.40
CA ASN A 53 -10.69 -14.30 -5.62
C ASN A 53 -12.20 -14.20 -5.32
N GLY A 54 -12.81 -13.02 -5.44
CA GLY A 54 -14.22 -12.79 -5.08
C GLY A 54 -14.47 -12.56 -3.58
N TYR A 55 -13.43 -12.54 -2.75
CA TYR A 55 -13.50 -12.27 -1.32
C TYR A 55 -13.20 -10.80 -1.01
N LEU A 56 -13.78 -10.27 0.07
CA LEU A 56 -13.73 -8.86 0.47
C LEU A 56 -13.41 -8.72 1.97
N TYR A 57 -12.84 -7.58 2.37
CA TYR A 57 -12.71 -7.18 3.78
C TYR A 57 -12.09 -8.24 4.70
N GLY A 58 -11.10 -8.99 4.24
CA GLY A 58 -10.38 -9.95 5.08
C GLY A 58 -10.98 -11.34 5.15
N ASN A 59 -12.04 -11.66 4.41
CA ASN A 59 -12.73 -12.94 4.53
C ASN A 59 -12.20 -14.08 3.63
N LEU A 60 -11.15 -13.86 2.83
CA LEU A 60 -10.48 -14.88 2.01
C LEU A 60 -9.83 -15.97 2.89
N PRO A 61 -10.30 -17.22 2.85
CA PRO A 61 -9.74 -18.29 3.67
C PRO A 61 -8.55 -18.97 2.98
N GLY A 62 -7.84 -19.82 3.74
CA GLY A 62 -6.90 -20.79 3.17
C GLY A 62 -5.47 -20.29 2.89
N LEU A 63 -5.18 -19.00 3.12
CA LEU A 63 -3.82 -18.45 2.99
C LEU A 63 -2.97 -18.78 4.22
N THR A 64 -2.69 -20.07 4.43
CA THR A 64 -1.90 -20.57 5.56
C THR A 64 -0.62 -21.23 5.07
N MET A 65 0.49 -20.96 5.73
CA MET A 65 1.80 -21.53 5.41
C MET A 65 2.67 -21.68 6.65
N CYS A 66 3.77 -22.40 6.52
CA CYS A 66 4.73 -22.54 7.60
C CYS A 66 5.90 -21.58 7.43
N LYS A 67 6.48 -21.15 8.54
CA LYS A 67 7.76 -20.44 8.53
C LYS A 67 8.81 -21.26 7.76
N ASN A 68 9.59 -20.57 6.92
CA ASN A 68 10.62 -21.11 6.02
C ASN A 68 10.12 -21.94 4.83
N ASP A 69 8.80 -22.12 4.65
CA ASP A 69 8.27 -22.74 3.43
C ASP A 69 8.67 -21.92 2.20
N LYS A 70 8.97 -22.58 1.09
CA LYS A 70 9.13 -21.94 -0.21
C LYS A 70 7.76 -21.77 -0.82
N ILE A 71 7.32 -20.52 -0.96
CA ILE A 71 5.99 -20.16 -1.44
C ILE A 71 6.08 -19.58 -2.84
N SER A 72 5.19 -20.03 -3.72
CA SER A 72 4.97 -19.42 -5.03
C SER A 72 3.61 -18.73 -5.05
N TRP A 73 3.60 -17.41 -5.22
CA TRP A 73 2.41 -16.60 -5.40
C TRP A 73 2.18 -16.34 -6.88
N HIS A 74 1.09 -16.88 -7.43
CA HIS A 74 0.63 -16.62 -8.78
C HIS A 74 -0.47 -15.57 -8.74
N LEU A 75 -0.18 -14.40 -9.27
CA LEU A 75 -1.01 -13.21 -9.11
C LEU A 75 -1.48 -12.75 -10.47
N ILE A 76 -2.77 -12.45 -10.58
CA ILE A 76 -3.42 -12.06 -11.83
C ILE A 76 -4.23 -10.79 -11.57
N GLY A 77 -4.07 -9.79 -12.44
CA GLY A 77 -4.96 -8.64 -12.53
C GLY A 77 -5.96 -8.86 -13.67
N LEU A 78 -7.23 -8.57 -13.42
CA LEU A 78 -8.29 -8.66 -14.43
C LEU A 78 -9.28 -7.51 -14.24
N GLY A 79 -9.93 -7.10 -15.32
CA GLY A 79 -11.00 -6.11 -15.28
C GLY A 79 -10.76 -4.97 -16.27
N SER A 80 -11.10 -3.76 -15.86
CA SER A 80 -11.13 -2.55 -16.70
C SER A 80 -9.91 -1.66 -16.47
N HIS A 81 -9.91 -0.43 -17.04
CA HIS A 81 -8.86 0.56 -16.76
C HIS A 81 -8.80 1.01 -15.29
N TYR A 82 -9.82 0.72 -14.48
CA TYR A 82 -9.79 0.94 -13.04
C TYR A 82 -8.94 -0.10 -12.28
N ASP A 83 -8.65 -1.25 -12.89
CA ASP A 83 -7.91 -2.36 -12.28
C ASP A 83 -6.38 -2.16 -12.28
N MET A 84 -5.94 -1.03 -11.74
CA MET A 84 -4.54 -0.72 -11.45
C MET A 84 -4.23 -1.14 -10.01
N HIS A 85 -3.72 -2.35 -9.84
CA HIS A 85 -3.53 -2.95 -8.51
C HIS A 85 -2.09 -2.85 -8.05
N GLY A 86 -1.86 -2.22 -6.90
CA GLY A 86 -0.57 -2.25 -6.20
C GLY A 86 -0.56 -3.33 -5.13
N VAL A 87 -0.33 -4.59 -5.51
CA VAL A 87 -0.32 -5.71 -4.56
C VAL A 87 0.88 -5.58 -3.63
N HIS A 88 0.64 -5.69 -2.33
CA HIS A 88 1.65 -5.56 -1.28
C HIS A 88 1.48 -6.64 -0.21
N PHE A 89 2.59 -7.29 0.13
CA PHE A 89 2.68 -8.26 1.22
C PHE A 89 3.28 -7.58 2.45
N GLN A 90 2.45 -7.34 3.47
CA GLN A 90 2.90 -6.74 4.71
C GLN A 90 3.79 -7.73 5.49
N GLY A 91 4.92 -7.25 6.00
CA GLY A 91 5.80 -7.97 6.93
C GLY A 91 6.69 -9.04 6.30
N ASN A 92 6.54 -9.34 5.00
CA ASN A 92 7.39 -10.28 4.27
C ASN A 92 7.77 -9.68 2.91
N THR A 93 8.94 -10.07 2.41
CA THR A 93 9.38 -9.68 1.07
C THR A 93 9.13 -10.80 0.06
N ILE A 94 9.10 -10.42 -1.21
CA ILE A 94 8.98 -11.30 -2.37
C ILE A 94 10.21 -11.13 -3.27
N ASN A 95 10.61 -12.22 -3.91
CA ASN A 95 11.56 -12.20 -5.01
C ASN A 95 10.79 -12.25 -6.34
N LEU A 96 10.96 -11.20 -7.14
CA LEU A 96 10.39 -11.09 -8.48
C LEU A 96 11.54 -11.08 -9.48
N ARG A 97 11.79 -12.20 -10.15
CA ARG A 97 12.83 -12.35 -11.19
C ARG A 97 14.23 -11.94 -10.70
N GLY A 98 14.61 -12.35 -9.49
CA GLY A 98 15.91 -12.05 -8.89
C GLY A 98 15.97 -10.71 -8.14
N ILE A 99 14.90 -9.93 -8.13
CA ILE A 99 14.83 -8.63 -7.45
C ILE A 99 13.95 -8.75 -6.20
N THR A 100 14.48 -8.38 -5.04
CA THR A 100 13.69 -8.28 -3.81
C THR A 100 12.76 -7.08 -3.87
N ARG A 101 11.48 -7.32 -3.62
CA ARG A 101 10.41 -6.33 -3.50
C ARG A 101 9.50 -6.74 -2.35
N ASP A 102 8.52 -5.94 -2.02
CA ASP A 102 7.44 -6.25 -1.08
C ASP A 102 6.07 -6.21 -1.77
N GLY A 103 6.07 -5.93 -3.06
CA GLY A 103 4.87 -5.79 -3.86
C GLY A 103 5.16 -5.72 -5.36
N LEU A 104 4.08 -5.69 -6.14
CA LEU A 104 4.10 -5.62 -7.59
C LEU A 104 2.84 -4.94 -8.10
N ALA A 105 2.94 -4.34 -9.28
CA ALA A 105 1.80 -3.78 -9.98
C ALA A 105 1.15 -4.86 -10.86
N LEU A 106 -0.18 -4.96 -10.82
CA LEU A 106 -0.99 -5.75 -11.74
C LEU A 106 -1.97 -4.83 -12.47
N PHE A 107 -2.20 -5.15 -13.74
CA PHE A 107 -3.10 -4.46 -14.66
C PHE A 107 -4.02 -5.50 -15.31
N PRO A 108 -5.09 -5.12 -16.03
CA PRO A 108 -5.92 -6.07 -16.74
C PRO A 108 -5.12 -7.05 -17.60
N HIS A 109 -5.43 -8.34 -17.45
CA HIS A 109 -4.78 -9.46 -18.13
C HIS A 109 -3.28 -9.64 -17.84
N LEU A 110 -2.72 -8.90 -16.87
CA LEU A 110 -1.35 -9.10 -16.44
C LEU A 110 -1.30 -10.20 -15.38
N SER A 111 -0.35 -11.12 -15.53
CA SER A 111 -0.03 -12.10 -14.49
C SER A 111 1.44 -12.03 -14.10
N GLY A 112 1.72 -12.37 -12.85
CA GLY A 112 3.07 -12.40 -12.29
C GLY A 112 3.20 -13.56 -11.31
N THR A 113 4.38 -14.16 -11.26
CA THR A 113 4.73 -15.15 -10.23
C THR A 113 5.83 -14.58 -9.35
N ALA A 114 5.58 -14.55 -8.05
CA ALA A 114 6.49 -14.04 -7.04
C ALA A 114 6.84 -15.15 -6.05
N LEU A 115 8.12 -15.25 -5.69
CA LEU A 115 8.58 -16.23 -4.72
C LEU A 115 8.69 -15.57 -3.34
N MET A 116 8.28 -16.27 -2.30
CA MET A 116 8.39 -15.80 -0.92
C MET A 116 8.91 -16.92 -0.04
N GLN A 117 9.71 -16.57 0.96
CA GLN A 117 10.07 -17.47 2.04
C GLN A 117 9.84 -16.73 3.36
N PRO A 118 8.72 -16.97 4.05
CA PRO A 118 8.38 -16.20 5.24
C PRO A 118 9.28 -16.59 6.41
N ASP A 119 9.85 -15.59 7.07
CA ASP A 119 10.85 -15.76 8.13
C ASP A 119 10.27 -15.57 9.55
N ARG A 120 9.02 -15.11 9.65
CA ARG A 120 8.33 -14.86 10.91
C ARG A 120 6.96 -15.51 10.99
N VAL A 121 6.67 -15.98 12.19
CA VAL A 121 5.37 -16.52 12.58
C VAL A 121 4.45 -15.35 12.94
N GLY A 122 3.21 -15.40 12.48
CA GLY A 122 2.22 -14.37 12.74
C GLY A 122 1.15 -14.30 11.67
N THR A 123 0.24 -13.34 11.84
CA THR A 123 -0.79 -13.00 10.86
C THR A 123 -0.41 -11.70 10.17
N PHE A 124 -0.37 -11.75 8.84
CA PHE A 124 0.07 -10.66 7.99
C PHE A 124 -1.02 -10.33 6.98
N LYS A 125 -0.83 -9.25 6.21
CA LYS A 125 -1.81 -8.79 5.22
C LYS A 125 -1.26 -8.86 3.81
N VAL A 126 -2.08 -9.33 2.88
CA VAL A 126 -1.91 -9.11 1.44
C VAL A 126 -2.99 -8.12 1.01
N VAL A 127 -2.57 -6.97 0.48
CA VAL A 127 -3.48 -5.85 0.20
C VAL A 127 -3.20 -5.22 -1.14
N CYS A 128 -4.21 -4.56 -1.72
CA CYS A 128 -3.99 -3.56 -2.75
C CYS A 128 -3.70 -2.21 -2.10
N ARG A 129 -2.65 -1.52 -2.54
CA ARG A 129 -2.24 -0.19 -2.03
C ARG A 129 -2.87 0.96 -2.81
N THR A 130 -3.56 0.68 -3.91
CA THR A 130 -4.46 1.65 -4.55
C THR A 130 -5.54 2.00 -3.53
N PHE A 131 -5.60 3.27 -3.13
CA PHE A 131 -6.35 3.70 -1.94
C PHE A 131 -7.82 3.32 -2.00
N ASP A 132 -8.44 3.57 -3.16
CA ASP A 132 -9.83 3.26 -3.43
C ASP A 132 -10.11 1.75 -3.23
N HIS A 133 -9.28 0.89 -3.85
CA HIS A 133 -9.43 -0.56 -3.74
C HIS A 133 -9.22 -1.06 -2.30
N PHE A 134 -8.29 -0.46 -1.55
CA PHE A 134 -8.05 -0.79 -0.15
C PHE A 134 -9.27 -0.47 0.73
N VAL A 135 -9.89 0.69 0.51
CA VAL A 135 -11.10 1.12 1.21
C VAL A 135 -12.28 0.23 0.82
N GLY A 136 -12.43 -0.07 -0.47
CA GLY A 136 -13.43 -0.97 -1.05
C GLY A 136 -13.30 -2.44 -0.64
N GLY A 137 -12.24 -2.82 0.08
CA GLY A 137 -12.16 -4.13 0.74
C GLY A 137 -11.10 -5.08 0.19
N MET A 138 -10.27 -4.65 -0.76
CA MET A 138 -9.20 -5.45 -1.36
C MET A 138 -8.00 -5.63 -0.42
N LYS A 139 -8.25 -6.34 0.68
CA LYS A 139 -7.31 -6.58 1.78
C LYS A 139 -7.65 -7.91 2.44
N HIS A 140 -6.66 -8.79 2.53
CA HIS A 140 -6.80 -10.12 3.13
C HIS A 140 -5.66 -10.45 4.08
N LEU A 141 -5.89 -11.49 4.87
CA LEU A 141 -4.93 -11.99 5.85
C LEU A 141 -4.28 -13.25 5.29
N TYR A 142 -3.00 -13.43 5.60
CA TYR A 142 -2.32 -14.71 5.47
C TYR A 142 -1.62 -15.04 6.78
N GLU A 143 -1.56 -16.33 7.10
CA GLU A 143 -1.05 -16.82 8.37
C GLU A 143 0.22 -17.65 8.16
N VAL A 144 1.25 -17.32 8.92
CA VAL A 144 2.50 -18.06 8.97
C VAL A 144 2.61 -18.74 10.32
N SER A 145 2.57 -20.06 10.33
CA SER A 145 2.61 -20.90 11.54
C SER A 145 4.01 -21.49 11.80
N SER A 146 4.27 -21.84 13.06
CA SER A 146 5.48 -22.56 13.45
C SER A 146 5.30 -24.07 13.27
N CYS A 147 5.55 -24.60 12.07
CA CYS A 147 5.32 -26.03 11.79
C CYS A 147 6.55 -26.91 12.00
N ARG A 148 7.75 -26.34 11.98
CA ARG A 148 9.03 -27.06 12.14
C ARG A 148 9.82 -26.40 13.26
N ASN A 149 10.42 -27.20 14.14
CA ASN A 149 11.39 -26.72 15.13
C ASN A 149 12.71 -26.39 14.42
N THR A 150 12.74 -25.25 13.73
CA THR A 150 13.99 -24.73 13.17
C THR A 150 14.69 -23.89 14.24
N THR A 151 15.90 -24.30 14.61
CA THR A 151 16.85 -23.49 15.37
C THR A 151 17.02 -22.15 14.66
N ARG A 152 16.91 -21.05 15.41
CA ARG A 152 17.08 -19.70 14.89
C ARG A 152 18.48 -19.60 14.29
N ALA A 153 18.60 -19.45 12.97
CA ALA A 153 19.87 -19.04 12.39
C ALA A 153 20.22 -17.69 13.01
N GLN A 154 21.33 -17.66 13.74
CA GLN A 154 21.81 -16.45 14.40
C GLN A 154 22.30 -15.52 13.29
N GLN A 155 21.46 -14.59 12.85
CA GLN A 155 21.92 -13.50 12.00
C GLN A 155 22.95 -12.71 12.81
N GLN A 156 24.11 -12.45 12.20
CA GLN A 156 25.12 -11.59 12.80
C GLN A 156 24.48 -10.22 13.03
N PRO A 157 24.38 -9.74 14.28
CA PRO A 157 23.76 -8.45 14.55
C PRO A 157 24.62 -7.37 13.90
N GLY A 158 24.02 -6.59 13.01
CA GLY A 158 24.64 -5.39 12.45
C GLY A 158 24.63 -4.24 13.45
N THR A 159 24.88 -3.04 12.95
CA THR A 159 24.93 -1.83 13.76
C THR A 159 23.52 -1.36 14.11
N MET A 160 23.33 -0.88 15.35
CA MET A 160 22.08 -0.19 15.72
C MET A 160 22.13 1.27 15.25
N ARG A 161 21.19 1.67 14.40
CA ARG A 161 21.04 3.05 13.90
C ARG A 161 19.81 3.70 14.52
N ILE A 162 20.01 4.83 15.20
CA ILE A 162 18.93 5.54 15.89
C ILE A 162 18.56 6.79 15.09
N TYR A 163 17.27 6.93 14.77
CA TYR A 163 16.70 8.10 14.12
C TYR A 163 15.63 8.73 15.00
N TYR A 164 15.68 10.05 15.12
CA TYR A 164 14.66 10.82 15.82
C TYR A 164 13.79 11.51 14.77
N ILE A 165 12.50 11.25 14.81
CA ILE A 165 11.57 11.61 13.75
C ILE A 165 10.35 12.26 14.40
N ALA A 166 9.88 13.39 13.87
CA ALA A 166 8.66 14.03 14.37
C ALA A 166 7.68 14.36 13.25
N ALA A 167 6.39 14.12 13.47
CA ALA A 167 5.32 14.58 12.59
C ALA A 167 4.81 15.95 13.05
N GLU A 168 4.87 16.96 12.17
CA GLU A 168 4.51 18.36 12.46
C GLU A 168 3.58 18.90 11.37
N GLU A 169 2.53 19.65 11.73
CA GLU A 169 1.65 20.29 10.74
C GLU A 169 2.27 21.60 10.24
N ILE A 170 2.44 21.71 8.92
CA ILE A 170 2.92 22.93 8.27
C ILE A 170 1.96 23.39 7.18
N GLU A 171 1.96 24.69 6.89
CA GLU A 171 1.31 25.23 5.69
C GLU A 171 2.18 24.95 4.47
N TRP A 172 1.63 24.24 3.49
CA TRP A 172 2.34 23.88 2.27
C TRP A 172 1.80 24.62 1.04
N ASP A 173 2.70 25.18 0.22
CA ASP A 173 2.40 25.79 -1.08
C ASP A 173 3.05 24.97 -2.20
N TYR A 174 2.21 24.29 -2.98
CA TYR A 174 2.64 23.44 -4.11
C TYR A 174 3.19 24.24 -5.29
N ALA A 175 2.84 25.52 -5.42
CA ALA A 175 3.13 26.33 -6.60
C ALA A 175 3.70 27.70 -6.19
N SER A 176 4.72 27.67 -5.33
CA SER A 176 5.35 28.88 -4.79
C SER A 176 5.99 29.75 -5.88
N ASN A 177 6.47 29.15 -6.98
CA ASN A 177 6.98 29.87 -8.14
C ASN A 177 6.03 29.76 -9.34
N LYS A 178 5.18 30.77 -9.52
CA LYS A 178 4.14 30.80 -10.56
C LYS A 178 4.68 31.19 -11.95
N SER A 179 5.89 31.75 -12.03
CA SER A 179 6.50 32.20 -13.29
C SER A 179 7.14 31.07 -14.10
N SER A 180 7.40 29.91 -13.49
CA SER A 180 7.96 28.72 -14.14
C SER A 180 6.90 27.75 -14.69
N ALA A 181 5.61 28.04 -14.51
CA ALA A 181 4.54 27.23 -15.09
C ALA A 181 4.53 27.42 -16.62
N PRO A 182 4.47 26.34 -17.43
CA PRO A 182 4.32 26.47 -18.87
C PRO A 182 3.08 27.32 -19.18
N LYS A 183 3.20 28.34 -20.03
CA LYS A 183 2.09 29.19 -20.50
C LYS A 183 1.10 28.44 -21.43
N ILE A 184 0.97 27.12 -21.26
CA ILE A 184 0.26 26.21 -22.17
C ILE A 184 -1.26 26.19 -21.86
N TYR A 185 -1.67 26.67 -20.69
CA TYR A 185 -3.08 26.70 -20.30
C TYR A 185 -3.53 28.13 -20.01
N ASN A 186 -4.73 28.49 -20.46
CA ASN A 186 -5.41 29.71 -20.03
C ASN A 186 -5.95 29.42 -18.61
N ILE A 187 -5.13 29.67 -17.58
CA ILE A 187 -5.35 29.28 -16.17
C ILE A 187 -6.43 30.15 -15.50
N SER A 188 -7.37 30.76 -16.23
CA SER A 188 -8.40 31.61 -15.60
C SER A 188 -9.36 30.83 -14.70
N SER A 189 -9.69 29.58 -15.04
CA SER A 189 -10.60 28.73 -14.25
C SER A 189 -9.92 27.97 -13.10
N PHE A 190 -8.61 27.71 -13.20
CA PHE A 190 -7.84 27.01 -12.17
C PHE A 190 -7.27 27.98 -11.12
N GLU A 191 -7.08 29.25 -11.47
CA GLU A 191 -6.54 30.29 -10.58
C GLU A 191 -7.43 30.57 -9.36
N GLU A 192 -8.76 30.59 -9.50
CA GLU A 192 -9.66 30.81 -8.35
C GLU A 192 -9.64 29.65 -7.35
N ARG A 193 -9.42 28.41 -7.81
CA ARG A 193 -9.39 27.21 -6.96
C ARG A 193 -8.04 27.00 -6.26
N VAL A 194 -6.94 27.47 -6.84
CA VAL A 194 -5.58 27.32 -6.27
C VAL A 194 -5.21 28.47 -5.33
N LYS A 195 -5.75 29.68 -5.54
CA LYS A 195 -5.50 30.87 -4.68
C LYS A 195 -5.85 30.66 -3.19
N LYS A 196 -6.55 29.57 -2.82
CA LYS A 196 -6.97 29.24 -1.44
C LYS A 196 -6.29 28.02 -0.79
N LYS A 197 -5.42 27.26 -1.46
CA LYS A 197 -4.93 25.97 -0.93
C LYS A 197 -3.57 26.06 -0.24
N LYS A 198 -3.49 26.81 0.86
CA LYS A 198 -2.55 26.44 1.93
C LYS A 198 -3.13 25.21 2.61
N VAL A 199 -2.56 24.04 2.33
CA VAL A 199 -3.00 22.80 2.98
C VAL A 199 -2.14 22.61 4.21
N LYS A 200 -2.77 22.32 5.36
CA LYS A 200 -2.05 21.83 6.54
C LYS A 200 -1.64 20.39 6.25
N ASN A 201 -0.35 20.16 6.06
CA ASN A 201 0.22 18.84 5.85
C ASN A 201 1.07 18.44 7.04
N ALA A 202 0.94 17.20 7.51
CA ALA A 202 1.90 16.63 8.44
C ALA A 202 3.19 16.32 7.68
N THR A 203 4.28 17.01 8.01
CA THR A 203 5.62 16.71 7.52
C THR A 203 6.42 16.00 8.58
N ILE A 204 7.37 15.18 8.12
CA ILE A 204 8.29 14.50 9.00
C ILE A 204 9.64 15.20 8.99
N THR A 205 10.10 15.60 10.18
CA THR A 205 11.39 16.24 10.37
C THR A 205 12.33 15.30 11.13
N SER A 206 13.55 15.14 10.65
CA SER A 206 14.64 14.49 11.39
C SER A 206 15.09 15.42 12.52
N LEU A 207 14.94 14.96 13.75
CA LEU A 207 15.50 15.60 14.94
C LEU A 207 16.95 15.10 15.12
N ARG A 208 17.82 15.26 14.12
CA ARG A 208 19.26 15.15 14.39
C ARG A 208 19.62 16.29 15.37
N ASN A 209 20.41 15.95 16.39
CA ASN A 209 20.89 16.83 17.45
C ASN A 209 21.03 18.28 16.98
N LYS A 210 20.61 19.23 17.84
CA LYS A 210 20.72 20.70 17.74
C LYS A 210 22.11 21.27 17.33
N ILE A 211 23.07 20.44 16.94
CA ILE A 211 24.48 20.75 16.68
C ILE A 211 24.79 20.99 15.19
N LEU A 212 23.91 20.62 14.24
CA LEU A 212 24.13 20.94 12.81
C LEU A 212 23.03 21.86 12.25
N LYS A 213 22.81 23.01 12.90
CA LYS A 213 22.33 24.21 12.20
C LYS A 213 23.50 24.76 11.36
N GLY A 214 23.86 24.12 10.25
CA GLY A 214 25.07 24.58 9.53
C GLY A 214 25.35 24.05 8.14
N SER A 215 24.78 22.93 7.70
CA SER A 215 25.06 22.43 6.35
C SER A 215 23.80 21.87 5.71
N LYS A 216 23.02 22.76 5.07
CA LYS A 216 22.09 22.33 4.03
C LYS A 216 22.94 21.81 2.88
N TYR A 217 23.10 20.50 2.77
CA TYR A 217 23.66 19.92 1.55
C TYR A 217 22.75 20.31 0.37
N PRO A 218 23.28 20.69 -0.81
CA PRO A 218 22.48 21.07 -1.98
C PRO A 218 21.41 20.03 -2.36
N GLN A 219 21.67 18.77 -2.01
CA GLN A 219 20.81 17.61 -2.28
C GLN A 219 19.53 17.58 -1.44
N GLU A 220 19.50 18.25 -0.27
CA GLU A 220 18.31 18.31 0.60
C GLU A 220 17.27 19.34 0.12
N PHE A 221 17.61 20.19 -0.86
CA PHE A 221 16.68 21.22 -1.36
C PHE A 221 15.50 20.63 -2.13
N PHE A 222 15.67 19.45 -2.74
CA PHE A 222 14.59 18.71 -3.42
C PHE A 222 13.69 17.94 -2.46
N LEU A 223 14.14 17.73 -1.21
CA LEU A 223 13.44 16.89 -0.24
C LEU A 223 12.36 17.62 0.56
N LYS A 224 11.99 18.85 0.21
CA LYS A 224 11.15 19.70 1.08
C LYS A 224 9.76 19.11 1.38
N THR A 225 9.24 18.20 0.55
CA THR A 225 7.99 17.44 0.81
C THR A 225 8.24 15.98 1.12
N SER A 226 9.46 15.48 0.90
CA SER A 226 9.78 14.07 1.10
C SER A 226 10.39 13.84 2.48
N TRP A 227 10.14 12.66 3.01
CA TRP A 227 10.70 12.19 4.26
C TRP A 227 12.24 12.30 4.30
N PRO A 228 12.85 12.46 5.49
CA PRO A 228 14.29 12.37 5.63
C PRO A 228 14.77 11.00 5.16
N LEU A 229 15.91 10.98 4.46
CA LEU A 229 16.47 9.73 3.97
C LEU A 229 17.04 8.91 5.14
N LEU A 230 16.49 7.71 5.34
CA LEU A 230 16.96 6.74 6.32
C LEU A 230 17.82 5.70 5.61
N HIS A 231 18.98 5.38 6.17
CA HIS A 231 19.93 4.43 5.59
C HIS A 231 20.23 3.33 6.59
N ALA A 232 20.28 2.10 6.09
CA ALA A 232 20.68 0.92 6.85
C ALA A 232 21.38 -0.07 5.91
N GLU A 233 22.26 -0.88 6.46
CA GLU A 233 22.87 -2.02 5.79
C GLU A 233 22.14 -3.31 6.19
N VAL A 234 22.31 -4.37 5.39
CA VAL A 234 21.71 -5.68 5.71
C VAL A 234 22.28 -6.17 7.05
N GLY A 235 21.38 -6.48 7.99
CA GLY A 235 21.73 -6.90 9.35
C GLY A 235 21.68 -5.78 10.39
N ASP A 236 21.65 -4.50 9.97
CA ASP A 236 21.47 -3.38 10.91
C ASP A 236 20.08 -3.40 11.56
N SER A 237 19.99 -2.87 12.77
CA SER A 237 18.73 -2.61 13.45
C SER A 237 18.44 -1.11 13.47
N VAL A 238 17.26 -0.70 13.00
CA VAL A 238 16.89 0.71 12.93
C VAL A 238 15.89 1.05 14.03
N LEU A 239 16.31 1.85 15.01
CA LEU A 239 15.44 2.37 16.07
C LEU A 239 14.92 3.75 15.68
N ILE A 240 13.61 3.87 15.50
CA ILE A 240 12.95 5.14 15.23
C ILE A 240 12.27 5.66 16.50
N VAL A 241 12.81 6.75 17.04
CA VAL A 241 12.18 7.51 18.12
C VAL A 241 11.22 8.53 17.50
N PHE A 242 9.94 8.15 17.42
CA PHE A 242 8.89 8.94 16.78
C PHE A 242 8.17 9.87 17.78
N LYS A 243 8.02 11.16 17.42
CA LYS A 243 7.25 12.14 18.18
C LYS A 243 6.13 12.73 17.33
N ASN A 244 4.89 12.46 17.70
CA ASN A 244 3.74 13.10 17.08
C ASN A 244 3.51 14.50 17.69
N LYS A 245 3.67 15.56 16.92
CA LYS A 245 3.33 16.95 17.30
C LYS A 245 2.11 17.49 16.55
N ALA A 246 1.48 16.67 15.72
CA ALA A 246 0.29 17.04 14.96
C ALA A 246 -0.99 16.91 15.81
N SER A 247 -2.11 17.37 15.27
CA SER A 247 -3.40 17.37 15.97
C SER A 247 -4.10 16.01 15.99
N ARG A 248 -3.64 15.05 15.17
CA ARG A 248 -4.26 13.73 14.97
C ARG A 248 -3.25 12.61 15.25
N PRO A 249 -3.72 11.39 15.56
CA PRO A 249 -2.83 10.24 15.72
C PRO A 249 -2.15 9.90 14.38
N TYR A 250 -0.83 9.81 14.41
CA TYR A 250 0.01 9.36 13.30
C TYR A 250 0.95 8.25 13.77
N SER A 251 1.32 7.37 12.86
CA SER A 251 2.32 6.32 13.05
C SER A 251 3.34 6.34 11.91
N ILE A 252 4.40 5.56 12.06
CA ILE A 252 5.39 5.29 11.02
C ILE A 252 5.49 3.78 10.82
N SER A 253 5.56 3.34 9.57
CA SER A 253 5.84 1.97 9.16
C SER A 253 6.61 2.03 7.84
N ALA A 254 7.46 1.04 7.61
CA ALA A 254 8.31 1.00 6.43
C ALA A 254 8.10 -0.29 5.64
N HIS A 255 8.38 -0.17 4.36
CA HIS A 255 8.23 -1.21 3.37
C HIS A 255 9.52 -2.05 3.30
N GLY A 256 9.38 -3.36 3.11
CA GLY A 256 10.52 -4.28 2.95
C GLY A 256 11.43 -4.48 4.15
N ILE A 257 10.97 -4.18 5.38
CA ILE A 257 11.72 -4.41 6.62
C ILE A 257 11.01 -5.40 7.55
N GLU A 258 11.79 -6.01 8.44
CA GLU A 258 11.29 -6.80 9.57
C GLU A 258 10.93 -5.84 10.73
N GLU A 259 9.68 -5.86 11.22
CA GLU A 259 9.18 -5.01 12.33
C GLU A 259 9.29 -5.65 13.73
#